data_AF-A0A0C9UE56-F1
#
_entry.id   AF-A0A0C9UE56-F1
#
_cell.length_a   1.000
_cell.length_b   1.000
_cell.length_c   1.000
_cell.angle_alpha   90.00
_cell.angle_beta   90.00
_cell.angle_gamma   90.00
#
_symmetry.space_group_name_H-M   'P 1'
#
loop_
_entity.id
_entity.type
_entity.pdbx_description
1 polymer ?
#
loop_
_entity_poly.entity_id
_entity_poly.type
_entity_poly.pdbx_seq_one_letter_code
_entity_poly.pdbx_strand_id
1 'polypeptide(L)'
;GTAAGDPTETNWVGEQFKRDGEILVESVKGNIGYLEITSFPTSLCKFCMTFQTGIIPPNVNLKTPNPAIRWDQYRLRPVTEPTPITSRSSDGHPLVSITSSGIGGLNAHALIQGPPCRSQPEAISTTSQHPVLFVAGGLSPRSSAAVVEEIAMVEKQTERRS
;
A
#
# COMPACT_ATOMS: atom_id res chain seq x y z
N GLY A 1 15.99 7.71 -3.67
CA GLY A 1 16.13 7.40 -5.10
C GLY A 1 17.50 7.83 -5.57
N THR A 2 17.72 7.84 -6.87
CA THR A 2 18.98 8.31 -7.47
C THR A 2 18.73 9.57 -8.30
N ALA A 3 19.73 10.45 -8.39
CA ALA A 3 19.59 11.70 -9.11
C ALA A 3 19.26 11.52 -10.60
N ALA A 4 19.74 10.44 -11.22
CA ALA A 4 19.50 10.13 -12.64
C ALA A 4 18.33 9.15 -12.87
N GLY A 5 18.15 8.17 -11.97
CA GLY A 5 17.10 7.16 -12.11
C GLY A 5 15.71 7.72 -11.85
N ASP A 6 15.52 8.52 -10.80
CA ASP A 6 14.20 9.03 -10.43
C ASP A 6 13.57 9.87 -11.57
N PRO A 7 14.31 10.79 -12.24
CA PRO A 7 13.81 11.49 -13.42
C PRO A 7 13.55 10.57 -14.61
N THR A 8 14.39 9.56 -14.84
CA THR A 8 14.23 8.64 -15.96
C THR A 8 12.93 7.85 -15.83
N GLU A 9 12.70 7.23 -14.67
CA GLU A 9 11.50 6.43 -14.40
C GLU A 9 10.24 7.30 -14.41
N THR A 10 10.25 8.41 -13.65
CA THR A 10 9.05 9.22 -13.42
C THR A 10 8.63 10.00 -14.68
N ASN A 11 9.60 10.56 -15.43
CA ASN A 11 9.27 11.25 -16.67
C ASN A 11 8.80 10.28 -17.75
N TRP A 12 9.36 9.06 -17.83
CA TRP A 12 8.89 8.04 -18.77
C TRP A 12 7.43 7.66 -18.50
N VAL A 13 7.06 7.47 -17.24
CA VAL A 13 5.66 7.22 -16.85
C VAL A 13 4.76 8.38 -17.27
N GLY A 14 5.14 9.62 -16.96
CA GLY A 14 4.37 10.80 -17.34
C GLY A 14 4.20 10.97 -18.85
N GLU A 15 5.25 10.63 -19.62
CA GLU A 15 5.25 10.70 -21.08
C GLU A 15 4.40 9.61 -21.74
N GLN A 16 4.46 8.38 -21.22
CA GLN A 16 3.78 7.23 -21.83
C GLN A 16 2.31 7.13 -21.41
N PHE A 17 2.01 7.48 -20.16
CA PHE A 17 0.67 7.39 -19.59
C PHE A 17 0.02 8.77 -19.49
N LYS A 18 0.14 9.63 -20.51
CA LYS A 18 -0.50 10.96 -20.53
C LYS A 18 -1.99 10.83 -20.15
N ARG A 19 -2.42 11.50 -19.07
CA ARG A 19 -3.82 11.52 -18.64
C ARG A 19 -4.27 12.93 -18.31
N ASP A 20 -5.58 13.13 -18.36
CA ASP A 20 -6.21 14.41 -18.03
C ASP A 20 -6.19 14.72 -16.53
N GLY A 21 -5.95 13.74 -15.67
CA GLY A 21 -5.93 13.95 -14.22
C GLY A 21 -4.57 13.70 -13.60
N GLU A 22 -4.37 14.30 -12.43
CA GLU A 22 -3.14 14.16 -11.65
C GLU A 22 -2.81 12.69 -11.31
N ILE A 23 -1.54 12.30 -11.37
CA ILE A 23 -1.05 10.99 -10.94
C ILE A 23 -0.21 11.17 -9.68
N LEU A 24 -0.55 10.42 -8.64
CA LEU A 24 0.20 10.41 -7.39
C LEU A 24 1.44 9.54 -7.55
N VAL A 25 2.60 10.08 -7.17
CA VAL A 25 3.89 9.40 -7.25
C VAL A 25 4.45 9.20 -5.85
N GLU A 26 4.86 7.96 -5.57
CA GLU A 26 5.46 7.61 -4.29
C GLU A 26 6.40 6.42 -4.37
N SER A 27 7.16 6.21 -3.30
CA SER A 27 8.09 5.12 -3.16
C SER A 27 8.15 4.66 -1.71
N VAL A 28 7.94 3.36 -1.48
CA VAL A 28 8.13 2.75 -0.15
C VAL A 28 9.57 2.94 0.37
N LYS A 29 10.53 3.11 -0.55
CA LYS A 29 11.95 3.30 -0.23
C LYS A 29 12.21 4.55 0.60
N GLY A 30 11.35 5.58 0.48
CA GLY A 30 11.44 6.78 1.31
C GLY A 30 11.16 6.51 2.80
N ASN A 31 10.35 5.50 3.11
CA ASN A 31 9.94 5.19 4.48
C ASN A 31 10.87 4.19 5.17
N ILE A 32 11.32 3.15 4.45
CA ILE A 32 12.00 1.99 5.04
C ILE A 32 13.33 1.66 4.35
N GLY A 33 13.80 2.53 3.46
CA GLY A 33 15.04 2.33 2.71
C GLY A 33 14.89 1.37 1.52
N TYR A 34 16.01 1.11 0.86
CA TYR A 34 16.08 0.21 -0.29
C TYR A 34 16.30 -1.23 0.18
N LEU A 35 15.35 -2.12 -0.13
CA LEU A 35 15.34 -3.49 0.38
C LEU A 35 15.74 -4.53 -0.68
N GLU A 36 16.48 -4.10 -1.70
CA GLU A 36 16.98 -4.96 -2.79
C GLU A 36 15.85 -5.82 -3.38
N ILE A 37 16.03 -7.15 -3.39
CA ILE A 37 15.09 -8.16 -3.90
C ILE A 37 13.70 -8.10 -3.24
N THR A 38 13.60 -7.52 -2.05
CA THR A 38 12.32 -7.38 -1.32
C THR A 38 11.65 -6.02 -1.54
N SER A 39 12.23 -5.12 -2.34
CA SER A 39 11.64 -3.81 -2.62
C SER A 39 10.26 -3.91 -3.28
N PHE A 40 10.12 -4.81 -4.26
CA PHE A 40 8.85 -5.02 -4.96
C PHE A 40 7.75 -5.60 -4.06
N PRO A 41 7.93 -6.75 -3.37
CA PRO A 41 6.87 -7.28 -2.49
C PRO A 41 6.55 -6.33 -1.33
N THR A 42 7.51 -5.53 -0.85
CA THR A 42 7.21 -4.55 0.20
C THR A 42 6.34 -3.40 -0.29
N SER A 43 6.53 -2.96 -1.54
CA SER A 43 5.60 -1.99 -2.16
C SER A 43 4.20 -2.57 -2.33
N LEU A 44 4.06 -3.86 -2.66
CA LEU A 44 2.78 -4.55 -2.70
C LEU A 44 2.10 -4.55 -1.32
N CYS A 45 2.82 -4.90 -0.25
CA CYS A 45 2.30 -4.84 1.12
C CYS A 45 1.81 -3.43 1.50
N LYS A 46 2.58 -2.38 1.13
CA LYS A 46 2.17 -0.98 1.33
C LYS A 46 0.83 -0.69 0.65
N PHE A 47 0.63 -1.14 -0.59
CA PHE A 47 -0.62 -0.90 -1.31
C PHE A 47 -1.79 -1.72 -0.79
N CYS A 48 -1.57 -2.96 -0.34
CA CYS A 48 -2.59 -3.72 0.38
C CYS A 48 -3.10 -2.95 1.62
N MET A 49 -2.17 -2.40 2.42
CA MET A 49 -2.51 -1.55 3.57
C MET A 49 -3.19 -0.24 3.16
N THR A 50 -2.75 0.37 2.05
CA THR A 50 -3.35 1.59 1.49
C THR A 50 -4.82 1.37 1.11
N PHE A 51 -5.13 0.25 0.46
CA PHE A 51 -6.50 -0.11 0.12
C PHE A 51 -7.34 -0.42 1.36
N GLN A 52 -6.76 -1.08 2.36
CA GLN A 52 -7.46 -1.41 3.61
C GLN A 52 -7.80 -0.16 4.44
N THR A 53 -6.87 0.81 4.49
CA THR A 53 -7.02 2.03 5.30
C THR A 53 -7.64 3.19 4.53
N GLY A 54 -7.65 3.14 3.20
CA GLY A 54 -8.08 4.23 2.34
C GLY A 54 -7.08 5.39 2.24
N ILE A 55 -5.87 5.25 2.79
CA ILE A 55 -4.88 6.33 2.89
C ILE A 55 -3.54 5.90 2.30
N ILE A 56 -3.01 6.75 1.43
CA ILE A 56 -1.67 6.65 0.88
C ILE A 56 -0.71 7.33 1.87
N PRO A 57 0.26 6.61 2.46
CA PRO A 57 1.19 7.19 3.42
C PRO A 57 2.24 8.07 2.72
N PRO A 58 2.68 9.17 3.36
CA PRO A 58 3.63 10.09 2.75
C PRO A 58 5.01 9.48 2.52
N ASN A 59 5.71 9.98 1.50
CA ASN A 59 7.15 9.75 1.31
C ASN A 59 7.92 10.50 2.39
N VAL A 60 8.32 9.78 3.44
CA VAL A 60 9.07 10.35 4.55
C VAL A 60 10.39 10.95 4.03
N ASN A 61 10.76 12.12 4.56
CA ASN A 61 11.93 12.92 4.17
C ASN A 61 11.90 13.57 2.77
N LEU A 62 10.81 13.47 2.00
CA LEU A 62 10.68 14.20 0.74
C LEU A 62 10.28 15.66 0.99
N LYS A 63 11.27 16.54 1.20
CA LYS A 63 11.05 17.98 1.40
C LYS A 63 11.00 18.77 0.09
N THR A 64 11.96 18.49 -0.80
CA THR A 64 12.08 19.16 -2.09
C THR A 64 12.01 18.10 -3.18
N PRO A 65 10.96 18.09 -4.02
CA PRO A 65 10.88 17.18 -5.16
C PRO A 65 12.06 17.39 -6.10
N ASN A 66 12.52 16.31 -6.75
CA ASN A 66 13.63 16.41 -7.70
C ASN A 66 13.23 17.32 -8.88
N PRO A 67 13.95 18.43 -9.15
CA PRO A 67 13.58 19.39 -10.20
C PRO A 67 13.76 18.85 -11.63
N ALA A 68 14.50 17.75 -11.81
CA ALA A 68 14.64 17.10 -13.12
C ALA A 68 13.39 16.25 -13.49
N ILE A 69 12.48 16.04 -12.56
CA ILE A 69 11.16 15.45 -12.85
C ILE A 69 10.23 16.58 -13.32
N ARG A 70 9.58 16.38 -14.46
CA ARG A 70 8.67 17.34 -15.10
C ARG A 70 7.27 17.26 -14.48
N TRP A 71 7.17 17.57 -13.18
CA TRP A 71 5.95 17.43 -12.36
C TRP A 71 4.73 18.08 -13.01
N ASP A 72 4.83 19.38 -13.34
CA ASP A 72 3.72 20.16 -13.90
C ASP A 72 3.35 19.71 -15.32
N GLN A 73 4.36 19.43 -16.16
CA GLN A 73 4.15 19.01 -17.55
C GLN A 73 3.34 17.71 -17.63
N TYR A 74 3.58 16.79 -16.70
CA TYR A 74 2.96 15.46 -16.69
C TYR A 74 1.86 15.30 -15.63
N ARG A 75 1.44 16.38 -14.97
CA ARG A 75 0.44 16.37 -13.89
C ARG A 75 0.77 15.31 -12.83
N LEU A 76 2.04 15.22 -12.44
CA LEU A 76 2.50 14.30 -11.41
C LEU A 76 2.56 15.05 -10.08
N ARG A 77 2.09 14.42 -9.00
CA ARG A 77 2.21 14.98 -7.66
C ARG A 77 2.87 14.00 -6.70
N PRO A 78 3.98 14.38 -6.04
CA PRO A 78 4.56 13.55 -5.00
C PRO A 78 3.64 13.50 -3.77
N VAL A 79 3.53 12.33 -3.15
CA VAL A 79 2.78 12.19 -1.89
C VAL A 79 3.66 12.63 -0.72
N THR A 80 3.44 13.82 -0.18
CA THR A 80 4.19 14.41 0.95
C THR A 80 3.39 14.43 2.26
N GLU A 81 2.09 14.21 2.18
CA GLU A 81 1.16 14.14 3.32
C GLU A 81 0.20 12.94 3.15
N PRO A 82 -0.41 12.44 4.25
CA PRO A 82 -1.40 11.37 4.17
C PRO A 82 -2.53 11.75 3.19
N THR A 83 -2.64 11.03 2.08
CA THR A 83 -3.54 11.39 0.98
C THR A 83 -4.59 10.29 0.79
N PRO A 84 -5.90 10.58 0.73
CA PRO A 84 -6.91 9.57 0.44
C PRO A 84 -6.69 8.91 -0.93
N ILE A 85 -6.75 7.58 -0.97
CA ILE A 85 -6.80 6.87 -2.25
C ILE A 85 -8.20 6.97 -2.82
N THR A 86 -8.31 7.52 -4.03
CA THR A 86 -9.59 7.72 -4.72
C THR A 86 -9.61 6.93 -6.02
N SER A 87 -10.79 6.50 -6.43
CA SER A 87 -11.00 5.96 -7.78
C SER A 87 -11.58 7.04 -8.68
N ARG A 88 -11.07 7.10 -9.91
CA ARG A 88 -11.69 7.85 -11.02
C ARG A 88 -12.53 6.97 -11.93
N SER A 89 -12.48 5.66 -11.73
CA SER A 89 -13.24 4.70 -12.51
C SER A 89 -14.68 4.67 -12.00
N SER A 90 -15.63 4.49 -12.92
CA SER A 90 -17.06 4.41 -12.59
C SER A 90 -17.41 3.22 -11.70
N ASP A 91 -16.56 2.18 -11.69
CA ASP A 91 -16.72 1.00 -10.82
C ASP A 91 -16.23 1.25 -9.37
N GLY A 92 -15.61 2.40 -9.09
CA GLY A 92 -15.16 2.77 -7.75
C GLY A 92 -13.87 2.06 -7.29
N HIS A 93 -13.20 1.32 -8.17
CA HIS A 93 -11.98 0.60 -7.84
C HIS A 93 -10.72 1.46 -8.11
N PRO A 94 -9.87 1.74 -7.11
CA PRO A 94 -8.62 2.46 -7.33
C PRO A 94 -7.63 1.57 -8.08
N LEU A 95 -6.81 2.17 -8.95
CA LEU A 95 -5.74 1.49 -9.67
C LEU A 95 -4.38 2.01 -9.22
N VAL A 96 -3.45 1.09 -9.01
CA VAL A 96 -2.08 1.38 -8.62
C VAL A 96 -1.11 0.68 -9.55
N SER A 97 -0.08 1.39 -9.96
CA SER A 97 1.03 0.86 -10.75
C SER A 97 2.27 0.76 -9.87
N ILE A 98 2.89 -0.42 -9.81
CA ILE A 98 4.15 -0.67 -9.11
C ILE A 98 5.24 -0.94 -10.14
N THR A 99 6.34 -0.20 -10.08
CA THR A 99 7.54 -0.44 -10.88
C THR A 99 8.72 -0.75 -9.98
N SER A 100 9.62 -1.63 -10.44
CA SER A 100 10.90 -1.87 -9.80
C SER A 100 11.97 -2.20 -10.84
N SER A 101 13.10 -1.51 -10.75
CA SER A 101 14.25 -1.68 -11.64
C SER A 101 15.46 -2.15 -10.83
N GLY A 102 16.00 -3.31 -11.21
CA GLY A 102 17.21 -3.88 -10.61
C GLY A 102 18.48 -3.41 -11.32
N ILE A 103 19.60 -3.37 -10.60
CA ILE A 103 20.89 -2.90 -11.12
C ILE A 103 21.39 -3.70 -12.34
N GLY A 104 20.99 -4.96 -12.46
CA GLY A 104 21.30 -5.83 -13.61
C GLY A 104 20.44 -5.59 -14.86
N GLY A 105 19.58 -4.57 -14.86
CA GLY A 105 18.71 -4.23 -16.00
C GLY A 105 17.38 -5.00 -16.04
N LEU A 106 17.13 -5.89 -15.09
CA LEU A 106 15.82 -6.54 -14.96
C LEU A 106 14.80 -5.55 -14.39
N ASN A 107 13.72 -5.36 -15.14
CA ASN A 107 12.61 -4.50 -14.75
C ASN A 107 11.36 -5.34 -14.50
N ALA A 108 10.61 -4.99 -13.46
CA ALA A 108 9.32 -5.58 -13.13
C ALA A 108 8.27 -4.46 -13.00
N HIS A 109 7.06 -4.77 -13.47
CA HIS A 109 5.91 -3.88 -13.38
C HIS A 109 4.65 -4.68 -13.05
N ALA A 110 3.80 -4.12 -12.19
CA ALA A 110 2.47 -4.67 -11.95
C ALA A 110 1.44 -3.55 -11.86
N LEU A 111 0.26 -3.82 -12.42
CA LEU A 111 -0.93 -3.02 -12.24
C LEU A 111 -1.86 -3.77 -11.28
N ILE A 112 -2.31 -3.08 -10.24
CA ILE A 112 -3.14 -3.66 -9.18
C ILE A 112 -4.42 -2.85 -9.08
N GLN A 113 -5.54 -3.56 -9.14
CA GLN A 113 -6.85 -3.01 -8.82
C GLN A 113 -7.15 -3.28 -7.35
N GLY A 114 -7.45 -2.21 -6.61
CA GLY A 114 -7.91 -2.33 -5.24
C GLY A 114 -9.38 -2.77 -5.17
N PRO A 115 -9.85 -3.17 -3.98
CA PRO A 115 -11.29 -3.34 -3.72
C PRO A 115 -12.02 -2.00 -3.96
N PRO A 116 -13.35 -2.03 -4.18
CA PRO A 116 -14.10 -0.79 -4.33
C PRO A 116 -13.94 0.05 -3.06
N CYS A 117 -13.84 1.37 -3.19
CA CYS A 117 -13.75 2.27 -2.04
C CYS A 117 -14.89 1.99 -1.05
N ARG A 118 -14.54 1.49 0.14
CA ARG A 118 -15.51 1.01 1.12
C ARG A 118 -16.35 2.19 1.62
N SER A 119 -17.62 2.25 1.21
CA SER A 119 -18.66 2.92 2.00
C SER A 119 -18.67 2.25 3.39
N GLN A 120 -18.86 3.03 4.46
CA GLN A 120 -18.74 2.64 5.87
C GLN A 120 -18.96 1.14 6.14
N PRO A 121 -18.14 0.49 7.01
CA PRO A 121 -18.31 -0.92 7.32
C PRO A 121 -19.77 -1.21 7.63
N GLU A 122 -20.41 -2.03 6.80
CA GLU A 122 -21.71 -2.60 7.12
C GLU A 122 -21.54 -3.25 8.49
N ALA A 123 -22.36 -2.83 9.46
CA ALA A 123 -22.24 -3.31 10.82
C ALA A 123 -22.36 -4.84 10.78
N ILE A 124 -21.25 -5.53 11.06
CA ILE A 124 -21.26 -6.98 11.19
C ILE A 124 -22.19 -7.25 12.37
N SER A 125 -23.33 -7.89 12.12
CA SER A 125 -24.25 -8.30 13.18
C SER A 125 -23.51 -9.20 14.17
N THR A 126 -23.14 -8.65 15.32
CA THR A 126 -22.31 -9.28 16.36
C THR A 126 -23.04 -10.34 17.19
N THR A 127 -24.26 -10.71 16.81
CA THR A 127 -25.18 -11.50 17.64
C THR A 127 -25.31 -12.96 17.19
N SER A 128 -24.20 -13.61 16.84
CA SER A 128 -24.19 -15.08 16.77
C SER A 128 -24.13 -15.64 18.19
N GLN A 129 -25.25 -16.15 18.72
CA GLN A 129 -25.30 -16.80 20.04
C GLN A 129 -24.78 -18.26 20.03
N HIS A 130 -24.20 -18.72 18.94
CA HIS A 130 -23.69 -20.09 18.84
C HIS A 130 -22.26 -20.18 19.39
N PRO A 131 -21.93 -21.22 20.18
CA PRO A 131 -20.57 -21.44 20.64
C PRO A 131 -19.64 -21.64 19.43
N VAL A 132 -18.54 -20.88 19.39
CA VAL A 132 -17.51 -20.99 18.36
C VAL A 132 -16.29 -21.68 18.97
N LEU A 133 -15.80 -22.74 18.30
CA LEU A 133 -14.55 -23.40 18.68
C LEU A 133 -13.38 -22.77 17.93
N PHE A 134 -12.46 -22.15 18.66
CA PHE A 134 -11.16 -21.76 18.13
C PHE A 134 -10.16 -22.91 18.27
N VAL A 135 -9.56 -23.33 17.16
CA VAL A 135 -8.51 -24.35 17.15
C VAL A 135 -7.19 -23.69 16.78
N ALA A 136 -6.20 -23.84 17.66
CA ALA A 136 -4.84 -23.37 17.44
C ALA A 136 -3.88 -24.56 17.46
N GLY A 137 -2.87 -24.53 16.59
CA GLY A 137 -1.87 -25.57 16.48
C GLY A 137 -0.52 -24.99 16.05
N GLY A 138 0.53 -25.78 16.23
CA GLY A 138 1.88 -25.42 15.88
C GLY A 138 2.78 -26.64 15.86
N LEU A 139 3.98 -26.48 15.29
CA LEU A 139 4.96 -27.56 15.17
C LEU A 139 5.61 -27.95 16.52
N SER A 140 5.26 -27.26 17.61
CA SER A 140 5.70 -27.52 18.97
C SER A 140 4.67 -27.04 20.01
N PRO A 141 4.71 -27.55 21.25
CA PRO A 141 3.88 -27.02 22.34
C PRO A 141 4.03 -25.51 22.54
N ARG A 142 5.26 -24.98 22.39
CA ARG A 142 5.56 -23.56 22.54
C ARG A 142 4.89 -22.70 21.46
N SER A 143 4.94 -23.15 20.20
CA SER A 143 4.27 -22.43 19.11
C SER A 143 2.75 -22.43 19.25
N SER A 144 2.17 -23.55 19.69
CA SER A 144 0.72 -23.62 19.94
C SER A 144 0.30 -22.67 21.07
N ALA A 145 1.08 -22.62 22.15
CA ALA A 145 0.82 -21.70 23.26
C ALA A 145 0.87 -20.22 22.83
N ALA A 146 1.86 -19.84 22.01
CA ALA A 146 1.97 -18.46 21.50
C ALA A 146 0.77 -18.06 20.64
N VAL A 147 0.29 -18.94 19.75
CA VAL A 147 -0.89 -18.67 18.92
C VAL A 147 -2.15 -18.53 19.78
N VAL A 148 -2.30 -19.37 20.82
CA VAL A 148 -3.44 -19.26 21.75
C VAL A 148 -3.41 -17.94 22.52
N GLU A 149 -2.23 -17.50 22.99
CA GLU A 149 -2.08 -16.21 23.66
C GLU A 149 -2.47 -15.04 22.75
N GLU A 150 -2.07 -15.06 21.48
CA GLU A 150 -2.47 -14.03 20.50
C GLU A 150 -3.99 -14.03 20.27
N ILE A 151 -4.61 -15.20 20.10
CA ILE A 151 -6.08 -15.31 19.92
C ILE A 151 -6.81 -14.75 21.15
N ALA A 152 -6.35 -15.07 22.37
CA ALA A 152 -6.94 -14.56 23.59
C ALA A 152 -6.80 -13.03 23.73
N MET A 153 -5.78 -12.40 23.13
CA MET A 153 -5.68 -10.94 23.06
C MET A 153 -6.72 -10.32 22.13
N VAL A 154 -7.04 -10.97 21.01
CA VAL A 154 -8.05 -10.51 20.05
C VAL A 154 -9.45 -10.53 20.67
N GLU A 155 -9.77 -11.56 21.44
CA GLU A 155 -11.05 -11.66 22.17
C GLU A 155 -11.24 -10.47 23.13
N LYS A 156 -10.24 -10.20 23.99
CA LYS A 156 -10.27 -9.06 24.94
C LYS A 156 -10.35 -7.69 24.26
N GLN A 157 -9.74 -7.53 23.08
CA GLN A 157 -9.84 -6.28 22.31
C GLN A 157 -11.23 -6.08 21.70
N THR A 158 -11.92 -7.16 21.37
CA THR A 158 -13.27 -7.13 20.80
C THR A 158 -14.29 -6.76 21.87
N GLU A 159 -14.17 -7.32 23.09
CA GLU A 159 -15.01 -6.97 24.25
C GLU A 159 -14.87 -5.52 24.71
N ARG A 160 -13.70 -4.88 24.51
CA ARG A 160 -13.48 -3.46 24.87
C ARG A 160 -14.06 -2.47 23.88
N ARG A 161 -14.41 -2.92 22.67
CA ARG A 161 -14.93 -2.06 21.59
C ARG A 161 -16.46 -2.15 21.45
N SER A 162 -17.10 -3.10 22.14
CA SER A 162 -18.55 -3.21 22.34
C SER A 162 -19.00 -2.46 23.59
#